data_AF-X1LNZ4-F1
#
_entry.id   AF-X1LNZ4-F1
#
_cell.length_a   1.000
_cell.length_b   1.000
_cell.length_c   1.000
_cell.angle_alpha   90.00
_cell.angle_beta   90.00
_cell.angle_gamma   90.00
#
_symmetry.space_group_name_H-M   'P 1'
#
loop_
_entity.id
_entity.type
_entity.pdbx_description
1 polymer ?
#
loop_
_entity_poly.entity_id
_entity_poly.type
_entity_poly.pdbx_seq_one_letter_code
_entity_poly.pdbx_strand_id
1 'polypeptide(L)'
;MVNKLITEDYDLIIALSGTLPHEAAGYAGGLKVFFPGISGPGVIDLLHWAAVLIGIPQIIGTVDNPTREVINQGSSYIFDQIKAPTVSFNMVFEEEHQVIPKGLYIGAGYNGFIEAYKQASRASSQLHVIYLDEPLKVAVQVIDKSYDEIWTAGKGSYKLQSPGVIAKGGEIIIYAPHINCFHSRWKMNLALRQIGYHCKDYVKKYLESNHNLR
;
A
#
# COMPACT_ATOMS: atom_id res chain seq x y z
N MET A 1 -1.23 9.45 16.05
CA MET A 1 -2.66 9.39 16.45
C MET A 1 -3.37 8.35 15.61
N VAL A 2 -4.19 7.51 16.25
CA VAL A 2 -5.09 6.54 15.59
C VAL A 2 -6.53 6.74 16.07
N ASN A 3 -7.49 6.07 15.43
CA ASN A 3 -8.89 6.11 15.83
C ASN A 3 -9.05 5.64 17.28
N LYS A 4 -9.66 6.49 18.13
CA LYS A 4 -9.78 6.27 19.59
C LYS A 4 -10.58 5.02 19.96
N LEU A 5 -11.47 4.57 19.07
CA LEU A 5 -12.25 3.34 19.26
C LEU A 5 -11.32 2.15 19.58
N ILE A 6 -10.10 2.10 19.03
CA ILE A 6 -9.20 0.96 19.27
C ILE A 6 -8.80 0.77 20.75
N THR A 7 -8.99 1.79 21.60
CA THR A 7 -8.61 1.77 23.04
C THR A 7 -9.81 1.71 23.99
N GLU A 8 -11.04 1.64 23.46
CA GLU A 8 -12.24 1.53 24.28
C GLU A 8 -12.40 0.11 24.88
N ASP A 9 -13.41 -0.06 25.72
CA ASP A 9 -13.66 -1.28 26.50
C ASP A 9 -14.39 -2.34 25.66
N TYR A 10 -13.66 -2.93 24.72
CA TYR A 10 -14.13 -4.06 23.92
C TYR A 10 -13.67 -5.39 24.52
N ASP A 11 -14.50 -6.42 24.41
CA ASP A 11 -14.11 -7.80 24.79
C ASP A 11 -13.18 -8.44 23.76
N LEU A 12 -13.25 -8.01 22.51
CA LEU A 12 -12.47 -8.55 21.38
C LEU A 12 -12.41 -7.54 20.25
N ILE A 13 -11.23 -7.41 19.64
CA ILE A 13 -11.03 -6.65 18.39
C ILE A 13 -10.64 -7.62 17.28
N ILE A 14 -11.35 -7.53 16.15
CA ILE A 14 -11.11 -8.35 14.96
C ILE A 14 -10.63 -7.45 13.83
N ALA A 15 -9.47 -7.76 13.28
CA ALA A 15 -8.91 -7.07 12.12
C ALA A 15 -8.96 -7.97 10.88
N LEU A 16 -9.77 -7.60 9.90
CA LEU A 16 -9.82 -8.26 8.60
C LEU A 16 -8.89 -7.53 7.62
N SER A 17 -8.03 -8.26 6.94
CA SER A 17 -7.10 -7.66 5.97
C SER A 17 -6.80 -8.59 4.80
N GLY A 18 -6.40 -8.02 3.66
CA GLY A 18 -5.93 -8.78 2.50
C GLY A 18 -4.43 -8.56 2.25
N THR A 19 -3.69 -9.62 1.91
CA THR A 19 -2.25 -9.57 1.62
C THR A 19 -1.98 -9.70 0.12
N LEU A 20 -1.59 -8.58 -0.50
CA LEU A 20 -1.26 -8.43 -1.92
C LEU A 20 -0.01 -7.55 -2.06
N PRO A 21 0.80 -7.67 -3.12
CA PRO A 21 1.94 -6.77 -3.34
C PRO A 21 1.53 -5.29 -3.33
N HIS A 22 2.18 -4.48 -2.50
CA HIS A 22 1.83 -3.09 -2.21
C HIS A 22 3.03 -2.17 -2.35
N GLU A 23 2.84 -1.05 -3.05
CA GLU A 23 3.91 -0.15 -3.48
C GLU A 23 4.65 0.55 -2.33
N ALA A 24 3.93 0.89 -1.25
CA ALA A 24 4.52 1.56 -0.10
C ALA A 24 5.07 0.63 0.99
N ALA A 25 4.54 -0.59 1.14
CA ALA A 25 4.79 -1.46 2.30
C ALA A 25 5.34 -2.86 1.93
N GLY A 26 5.59 -3.08 0.65
CA GLY A 26 5.99 -4.37 0.07
C GLY A 26 4.81 -5.28 -0.17
N TYR A 27 4.05 -5.57 0.89
CA TYR A 27 2.74 -6.22 0.82
C TYR A 27 1.67 -5.40 1.56
N ALA A 28 0.40 -5.67 1.32
CA ALA A 28 -0.69 -5.18 2.16
C ALA A 28 -0.82 -6.06 3.41
N GLY A 29 -1.97 -6.01 4.10
CA GLY A 29 -2.27 -6.93 5.19
C GLY A 29 -1.52 -6.67 6.51
N GLY A 30 -1.86 -7.49 7.50
CA GLY A 30 -1.26 -7.46 8.83
C GLY A 30 -1.45 -6.12 9.53
N LEU A 31 -0.38 -5.61 10.16
CA LEU A 31 -0.38 -4.35 10.92
C LEU A 31 -0.72 -3.10 10.08
N LYS A 32 -0.78 -3.22 8.74
CA LYS A 32 -1.20 -2.12 7.86
C LYS A 32 -2.63 -1.64 8.10
N VAL A 33 -3.47 -2.49 8.71
CA VAL A 33 -4.82 -2.11 9.17
C VAL A 33 -4.80 -0.96 10.17
N PHE A 34 -3.71 -0.83 10.94
CA PHE A 34 -3.52 0.27 11.87
C PHE A 34 -2.85 1.46 11.19
N PHE A 35 -1.76 1.21 10.47
CA PHE A 35 -1.00 2.23 9.74
C PHE A 35 -0.86 1.87 8.25
N PRO A 36 -1.50 2.61 7.33
CA PRO A 36 -2.26 3.83 7.54
C PRO A 36 -3.72 3.65 7.98
N GLY A 37 -4.25 2.41 8.04
CA GLY A 37 -5.69 2.13 7.96
C GLY A 37 -6.61 2.88 8.93
N ILE A 38 -6.21 3.07 10.20
CA ILE A 38 -6.98 3.86 11.18
C ILE A 38 -6.15 5.01 11.79
N SER A 39 -5.11 5.45 11.09
CA SER A 39 -4.18 6.47 11.56
C SER A 39 -4.48 7.87 11.03
N GLY A 40 -3.96 8.90 11.72
CA GLY A 40 -4.07 10.30 11.31
C GLY A 40 -3.00 10.74 10.31
N PRO A 41 -3.20 11.90 9.64
CA PRO A 41 -2.40 12.34 8.49
C PRO A 41 -0.90 12.43 8.78
N GLY A 42 -0.47 12.95 9.94
CA GLY A 42 0.96 13.13 10.22
C GLY A 42 1.80 11.84 10.17
N VAL A 43 1.24 10.69 10.58
CA VAL A 43 1.96 9.40 10.48
C VAL A 43 1.85 8.83 9.08
N ILE A 44 0.70 9.02 8.43
CA ILE A 44 0.47 8.60 7.04
C ILE A 44 1.46 9.29 6.10
N ASP A 45 1.63 10.61 6.24
CA ASP A 45 2.50 11.41 5.38
C ASP A 45 3.96 10.99 5.56
N LEU A 46 4.40 10.79 6.82
CA LEU A 46 5.74 10.29 7.13
C LEU A 46 6.00 8.92 6.50
N LEU A 47 5.05 7.99 6.63
CA LEU A 47 5.15 6.64 6.09
C LEU A 47 5.31 6.68 4.56
N HIS A 48 4.45 7.42 3.87
CA HIS A 48 4.48 7.51 2.41
C HIS A 48 5.74 8.23 1.92
N TRP A 49 6.22 9.24 2.65
CA TRP A 49 7.47 9.91 2.30
C TRP A 49 8.67 8.98 2.48
N ALA A 50 8.75 8.23 3.58
CA ALA A 50 9.80 7.23 3.79
C ALA A 50 9.79 6.17 2.67
N ALA A 51 8.61 5.67 2.30
CA ALA A 51 8.46 4.73 1.21
C ALA A 51 8.93 5.29 -0.14
N VAL A 52 8.59 6.54 -0.47
CA VAL A 52 8.98 7.15 -1.74
C VAL A 52 10.48 7.43 -1.83
N LEU A 53 11.14 7.70 -0.70
CA LEU A 53 12.58 7.92 -0.65
C LEU A 53 13.37 6.66 -1.03
N ILE A 54 12.91 5.49 -0.56
CA ILE A 54 13.46 4.17 -0.90
C ILE A 54 13.07 3.82 -2.35
N GLY A 55 11.78 3.94 -2.67
CA GLY A 55 11.23 3.75 -4.01
C GLY A 55 10.59 2.38 -4.22
N ILE A 56 9.51 2.38 -5.01
CA ILE A 56 8.72 1.19 -5.36
C ILE A 56 9.58 0.01 -5.85
N PRO A 57 10.58 0.18 -6.74
CA PRO A 57 11.37 -0.94 -7.26
C PRO A 57 12.13 -1.74 -6.20
N GLN A 58 12.38 -1.15 -5.02
CA GLN A 58 13.06 -1.81 -3.90
C GLN A 58 12.07 -2.31 -2.82
N ILE A 59 10.83 -1.79 -2.82
CA ILE A 59 9.84 -2.09 -1.79
C ILE A 59 8.88 -3.18 -2.25
N ILE A 60 8.24 -3.01 -3.42
CA ILE A 60 7.09 -3.82 -3.79
C ILE A 60 7.44 -5.31 -3.83
N GLY A 61 6.59 -6.15 -3.20
CA GLY A 61 6.83 -7.59 -3.13
C GLY A 61 7.92 -8.04 -2.15
N THR A 62 8.50 -7.13 -1.35
CA THR A 62 9.40 -7.49 -0.24
C THR A 62 8.64 -7.65 1.07
N VAL A 63 8.95 -8.70 1.85
CA VAL A 63 8.25 -8.98 3.12
C VAL A 63 8.71 -8.01 4.22
N ASP A 64 10.03 -7.89 4.37
CA ASP A 64 10.69 -7.03 5.33
C ASP A 64 11.33 -5.86 4.57
N ASN A 65 10.97 -4.64 4.94
CA ASN A 65 11.51 -3.40 4.36
C ASN A 65 11.40 -2.26 5.38
N PRO A 66 12.12 -1.14 5.20
CA PRO A 66 12.12 -0.07 6.19
C PRO A 66 10.73 0.54 6.43
N THR A 67 9.86 0.62 5.42
CA THR A 67 8.49 1.10 5.62
C THR A 67 7.67 0.13 6.47
N ARG A 68 7.84 -1.18 6.27
CA ARG A 68 7.22 -2.20 7.12
C ARG A 68 7.71 -2.09 8.55
N GLU A 69 8.99 -1.79 8.77
CA GLU A 69 9.53 -1.58 10.11
C GLU A 69 8.86 -0.37 10.79
N VAL A 70 8.66 0.74 10.07
CA VAL A 70 7.89 1.89 10.60
C VAL A 70 6.47 1.50 10.98
N ILE A 71 5.79 0.66 10.17
CA ILE A 71 4.45 0.14 10.50
C ILE A 71 4.51 -0.72 11.78
N ASN A 72 5.46 -1.64 11.86
CA ASN A 72 5.62 -2.54 13.00
C ASN A 72 5.85 -1.74 14.28
N GLN A 73 6.85 -0.85 14.29
CA GLN A 73 7.16 0.02 15.41
C GLN A 73 5.99 0.94 15.77
N GLY A 74 5.34 1.56 14.79
CA GLY A 74 4.15 2.37 15.04
C GLY A 74 3.04 1.57 15.72
N SER A 75 2.81 0.34 15.27
CA SER A 75 1.80 -0.56 15.81
C SER A 75 2.13 -1.08 17.20
N SER A 76 3.40 -1.26 17.60
CA SER A 76 3.72 -1.71 18.96
C SER A 76 3.15 -0.74 19.99
N TYR A 77 3.27 0.57 19.76
CA TYR A 77 2.67 1.60 20.64
C TYR A 77 1.14 1.54 20.72
N ILE A 78 0.47 1.01 19.69
CA ILE A 78 -0.98 0.79 19.75
C ILE A 78 -1.26 -0.42 20.62
N PHE A 79 -0.55 -1.53 20.42
CA PHE A 79 -0.74 -2.74 21.21
C PHE A 79 -0.43 -2.53 22.70
N ASP A 80 0.46 -1.59 23.04
CA ASP A 80 0.70 -1.17 24.43
C ASP A 80 -0.51 -0.47 25.08
N GLN A 81 -1.45 0.05 24.28
CA GLN A 81 -2.63 0.81 24.74
C GLN A 81 -3.94 0.04 24.59
N ILE A 82 -3.99 -0.97 23.71
CA ILE A 82 -5.17 -1.81 23.54
C ILE A 82 -5.34 -2.70 24.78
N LYS A 83 -6.55 -2.73 25.33
CA LYS A 83 -6.92 -3.59 26.46
C LYS A 83 -7.49 -4.94 26.02
N ALA A 84 -8.19 -4.94 24.88
CA ALA A 84 -8.88 -6.10 24.34
C ALA A 84 -7.91 -7.09 23.66
N PRO A 85 -8.12 -8.41 23.80
CA PRO A 85 -7.56 -9.37 22.85
C PRO A 85 -7.83 -8.92 21.42
N THR A 86 -6.80 -8.96 20.58
CA THR A 86 -6.89 -8.49 19.20
C THR A 86 -6.42 -9.59 18.24
N VAL A 87 -7.26 -9.94 17.27
CA VAL A 87 -7.03 -11.06 16.33
C VAL A 87 -7.04 -10.56 14.90
N SER A 88 -6.03 -10.95 14.13
CA SER A 88 -5.95 -10.72 12.69
C SER A 88 -6.47 -11.92 11.92
N PHE A 89 -7.28 -11.65 10.91
CA PHE A 89 -7.63 -12.57 9.85
C PHE A 89 -7.07 -12.02 8.55
N ASN A 90 -5.95 -12.58 8.13
CA ASN A 90 -5.21 -12.10 6.98
C ASN A 90 -5.46 -13.00 5.77
N MET A 91 -6.17 -12.46 4.78
CA MET A 91 -6.69 -13.16 3.62
C MET A 91 -5.70 -13.10 2.46
N VAL A 92 -5.59 -14.22 1.75
CA VAL A 92 -4.95 -14.33 0.44
C VAL A 92 -6.00 -14.87 -0.51
N PHE A 93 -6.17 -14.23 -1.65
CA PHE A 93 -7.21 -14.54 -2.62
C PHE A 93 -6.71 -14.20 -4.03
N GLU A 94 -7.19 -14.94 -5.03
CA GLU A 94 -7.08 -14.52 -6.44
C GLU A 94 -8.31 -13.69 -6.82
N GLU A 95 -8.16 -12.91 -7.88
CA GLU A 95 -9.25 -12.19 -8.51
C GLU A 95 -9.20 -12.43 -10.02
N GLU A 96 -10.25 -13.07 -10.54
CA GLU A 96 -10.51 -13.19 -11.97
C GLU A 96 -11.83 -12.49 -12.29
N HIS A 97 -12.91 -13.25 -12.54
CA HIS A 97 -14.28 -12.72 -12.62
C HIS A 97 -14.96 -12.61 -11.25
N GLN A 98 -14.37 -13.22 -10.24
CA GLN A 98 -14.82 -13.22 -8.86
C GLN A 98 -13.62 -13.38 -7.93
N VAL A 99 -13.81 -13.03 -6.66
CA VAL A 99 -12.80 -13.26 -5.62
C VAL A 99 -12.77 -14.75 -5.28
N ILE A 100 -11.61 -15.38 -5.39
CA ILE A 100 -11.39 -16.80 -5.07
C ILE A 100 -10.51 -16.88 -3.82
N PRO A 101 -11.05 -17.26 -2.65
CA PRO A 101 -10.25 -17.41 -1.43
C PRO A 101 -9.16 -18.49 -1.60
N LYS A 102 -7.92 -18.17 -1.25
CA LYS A 102 -6.76 -19.09 -1.35
C LYS A 102 -6.13 -19.39 0.00
N GLY A 103 -6.28 -18.49 0.98
CA GLY A 103 -5.76 -18.71 2.32
C GLY A 103 -6.31 -17.72 3.34
N LEU A 104 -6.38 -18.16 4.59
CA LEU A 104 -6.75 -17.36 5.74
C LEU A 104 -5.73 -17.63 6.85
N TYR A 105 -4.90 -16.64 7.15
CA TYR A 105 -3.83 -16.72 8.14
C TYR A 105 -4.24 -15.93 9.37
N ILE A 106 -4.32 -16.62 10.50
CA ILE A 106 -4.86 -16.07 11.74
C ILE A 106 -3.72 -15.88 12.73
N GLY A 107 -3.70 -14.73 13.40
CA GLY A 107 -2.73 -14.44 14.45
C GLY A 107 -3.33 -13.52 15.51
N ALA A 108 -2.94 -13.73 16.78
CA ALA A 108 -3.41 -12.92 17.90
C ALA A 108 -2.27 -12.10 18.51
N GLY A 109 -2.59 -10.89 18.95
CA GLY A 109 -1.62 -9.95 19.50
C GLY A 109 -0.60 -9.45 18.47
N TYR A 110 0.30 -8.58 18.91
CA TYR A 110 1.28 -7.92 18.04
C TYR A 110 2.13 -8.91 17.23
N ASN A 111 2.72 -9.91 17.90
CA ASN A 111 3.57 -10.91 17.24
C ASN A 111 2.77 -11.82 16.31
N GLY A 112 1.55 -12.21 16.69
CA GLY A 112 0.68 -13.02 15.84
C GLY A 112 0.31 -12.31 14.54
N PHE A 113 0.09 -10.99 14.58
CA PHE A 113 -0.12 -10.19 13.35
C PHE A 113 1.10 -10.25 12.42
N ILE A 114 2.32 -10.17 12.96
CA ILE A 114 3.56 -10.23 12.17
C ILE A 114 3.74 -11.63 11.56
N GLU A 115 3.54 -12.69 12.34
CA GLU A 115 3.67 -14.07 11.87
C GLU A 115 2.64 -14.40 10.79
N ALA A 116 1.36 -14.07 11.02
CA ALA A 116 0.29 -14.28 10.04
C ALA A 116 0.55 -13.49 8.75
N TYR A 117 1.05 -12.25 8.87
CA TYR A 117 1.48 -11.45 7.71
C TYR A 117 2.61 -12.11 6.92
N LYS A 118 3.65 -12.63 7.59
CA LYS A 118 4.78 -13.29 6.91
C LYS A 118 4.31 -14.54 6.16
N GLN A 119 3.43 -15.33 6.75
CA GLN A 119 2.84 -16.50 6.10
C GLN A 119 1.97 -16.10 4.89
N ALA A 120 1.07 -15.14 5.08
CA ALA A 120 0.22 -14.61 4.01
C ALA A 120 1.04 -14.01 2.86
N SER A 121 2.16 -13.34 3.15
CA SER A 121 3.03 -12.74 2.12
C SER A 121 3.75 -13.79 1.30
N ARG A 122 4.16 -14.92 1.91
CA ARG A 122 4.75 -16.04 1.17
C ARG A 122 3.74 -16.67 0.22
N ALA A 123 2.52 -16.92 0.68
CA ALA A 123 1.45 -17.41 -0.20
C ALA A 123 1.10 -16.40 -1.30
N SER A 124 0.99 -15.12 -0.95
CA SER A 124 0.77 -14.02 -1.89
C SER A 124 1.87 -13.93 -2.95
N SER A 125 3.14 -14.16 -2.60
CA SER A 125 4.25 -14.11 -3.56
C SER A 125 4.20 -15.22 -4.62
N GLN A 126 3.63 -16.38 -4.28
CA GLN A 126 3.45 -17.49 -5.22
C GLN A 126 2.27 -17.26 -6.17
N LEU A 127 1.38 -16.34 -5.79
CA LEU A 127 0.08 -16.14 -6.43
C LEU A 127 0.05 -14.87 -7.30
N HIS A 128 0.59 -13.77 -6.77
CA HIS A 128 0.40 -12.43 -7.31
C HIS A 128 1.64 -11.86 -8.01
N VAL A 129 2.74 -12.64 -8.07
CA VAL A 129 3.96 -12.24 -8.77
C VAL A 129 4.00 -12.96 -10.10
N ILE A 130 3.98 -12.18 -11.18
CA ILE A 130 4.07 -12.67 -12.55
C ILE A 130 5.49 -12.43 -13.03
N TYR A 131 6.14 -13.49 -13.51
CA TYR A 131 7.47 -13.43 -14.10
C TYR A 131 7.34 -13.28 -15.61
N LEU A 132 8.21 -12.45 -16.18
CA LEU A 132 8.29 -12.20 -17.62
C LEU A 132 9.69 -12.54 -18.10
N ASP A 133 9.78 -13.15 -19.29
CA ASP A 133 11.06 -13.51 -19.88
C ASP A 133 11.75 -12.30 -20.55
N GLU A 134 10.97 -11.31 -21.00
CA GLU A 134 11.47 -10.13 -21.71
C GLU A 134 10.80 -8.82 -21.22
N PRO A 135 11.53 -7.67 -21.28
CA PRO A 135 10.96 -6.36 -20.97
C PRO A 135 9.82 -5.97 -21.90
N LEU A 136 8.74 -5.41 -21.35
CA LEU A 136 7.61 -4.89 -22.12
C LEU A 136 7.94 -3.52 -22.72
N LYS A 137 7.62 -3.34 -24.00
CA LYS A 137 7.67 -2.02 -24.66
C LYS A 137 6.41 -1.20 -24.42
N VAL A 138 5.27 -1.86 -24.30
CA VAL A 138 3.97 -1.24 -24.02
C VAL A 138 3.22 -2.17 -23.07
N ALA A 139 2.63 -1.61 -22.01
CA ALA A 139 1.77 -2.33 -21.09
C ALA A 139 0.47 -1.54 -20.89
N VAL A 140 -0.67 -2.15 -21.26
CA VAL A 140 -2.00 -1.57 -21.06
C VAL A 140 -2.60 -2.14 -19.78
N GLN A 141 -2.80 -1.28 -18.80
CA GLN A 141 -3.45 -1.58 -17.53
C GLN A 141 -4.93 -1.22 -17.66
N VAL A 142 -5.77 -2.25 -17.82
CA VAL A 142 -7.22 -2.11 -17.88
C VAL A 142 -7.75 -1.97 -16.46
N ILE A 143 -8.19 -0.77 -16.11
CA ILE A 143 -8.57 -0.43 -14.74
C ILE A 143 -10.04 -0.75 -14.52
N ASP A 144 -10.34 -1.55 -13.50
CA ASP A 144 -11.70 -1.88 -13.09
C ASP A 144 -12.45 -0.65 -12.54
N LYS A 145 -13.80 -0.70 -12.60
CA LYS A 145 -14.67 0.36 -12.11
C LYS A 145 -14.58 0.59 -10.59
N SER A 146 -14.08 -0.37 -9.81
CA SER A 146 -13.79 -0.20 -8.39
C SER A 146 -12.69 0.82 -8.07
N TYR A 147 -11.90 1.22 -9.07
CA TYR A 147 -10.94 2.31 -8.96
C TYR A 147 -11.52 3.61 -9.53
N ASP A 148 -11.85 4.56 -8.65
CA ASP A 148 -12.62 5.76 -9.02
C ASP A 148 -11.75 6.98 -9.38
N GLU A 149 -10.43 6.90 -9.20
CA GLU A 149 -9.54 8.06 -9.24
C GLU A 149 -8.10 7.67 -9.63
N ILE A 150 -7.33 8.61 -10.20
CA ILE A 150 -5.92 8.35 -10.58
C ILE A 150 -5.09 7.91 -9.36
N TRP A 151 -5.41 8.40 -8.16
CA TRP A 151 -4.76 7.97 -6.91
C TRP A 151 -4.77 6.45 -6.73
N THR A 152 -5.89 5.78 -7.04
CA THR A 152 -5.99 4.32 -6.92
C THR A 152 -5.62 3.59 -8.21
N ALA A 153 -5.97 4.14 -9.38
CA ALA A 153 -5.61 3.60 -10.69
C ALA A 153 -4.10 3.63 -10.97
N GLY A 154 -3.35 4.49 -10.26
CA GLY A 154 -1.89 4.51 -10.27
C GLY A 154 -1.26 3.15 -9.95
N LYS A 155 -2.00 2.23 -9.29
CA LYS A 155 -1.60 0.82 -9.12
C LYS A 155 -1.18 0.15 -10.42
N GLY A 156 -1.78 0.51 -11.56
CA GLY A 156 -1.38 0.02 -12.87
C GLY A 156 0.09 0.34 -13.19
N SER A 157 0.57 1.52 -12.80
CA SER A 157 2.00 1.84 -12.91
C SER A 157 2.82 1.07 -11.88
N TYR A 158 2.43 1.10 -10.61
CA TYR A 158 3.29 0.61 -9.51
C TYR A 158 3.66 -0.86 -9.67
N LYS A 159 2.75 -1.69 -10.19
CA LYS A 159 2.96 -3.14 -10.39
C LYS A 159 3.97 -3.46 -11.50
N LEU A 160 4.32 -2.49 -12.34
CA LEU A 160 5.23 -2.65 -13.47
C LEU A 160 6.60 -1.99 -13.25
N GLN A 161 6.89 -1.48 -12.04
CA GLN A 161 8.13 -0.74 -11.76
C GLN A 161 9.30 -1.63 -11.33
N SER A 162 9.11 -2.94 -11.19
CA SER A 162 10.23 -3.85 -10.92
C SER A 162 11.29 -3.74 -12.03
N PRO A 163 12.60 -3.70 -11.69
CA PRO A 163 13.65 -3.48 -12.68
C PRO A 163 13.60 -4.50 -13.82
N GLY A 164 13.62 -4.02 -15.06
CA GLY A 164 13.57 -4.87 -16.25
C GLY A 164 12.17 -5.22 -16.75
N VAL A 165 11.09 -4.92 -16.01
CA VAL A 165 9.73 -5.21 -16.47
C VAL A 165 9.32 -4.31 -17.64
N ILE A 166 9.62 -3.01 -17.59
CA ILE A 166 9.38 -2.07 -18.69
C ILE A 166 10.72 -1.72 -19.35
N ALA A 167 10.78 -1.85 -20.68
CA ALA A 167 11.94 -1.43 -21.47
C ALA A 167 12.20 0.08 -21.32
N LYS A 168 13.45 0.52 -21.48
CA LYS A 168 13.76 1.95 -21.49
C LYS A 168 12.98 2.66 -22.60
N GLY A 169 12.20 3.68 -22.23
CA GLY A 169 11.30 4.39 -23.15
C GLY A 169 10.00 3.64 -23.45
N GLY A 170 9.73 2.54 -22.76
CA GLY A 170 8.47 1.83 -22.86
C GLY A 170 7.32 2.59 -22.19
N GLU A 171 6.10 2.23 -22.58
CA GLU A 171 4.88 2.93 -22.22
C GLU A 171 4.03 2.12 -21.25
N ILE A 172 3.54 2.78 -20.20
CA ILE A 172 2.48 2.25 -19.34
C ILE A 172 1.22 3.06 -19.62
N ILE A 173 0.19 2.40 -20.13
CA ILE A 173 -1.09 3.02 -20.45
C ILE A 173 -2.09 2.63 -19.36
N ILE A 174 -2.57 3.61 -18.60
CA ILE A 174 -3.66 3.42 -17.64
C ILE A 174 -4.98 3.64 -18.38
N TYR A 175 -5.64 2.56 -18.79
CA TYR A 175 -6.92 2.61 -19.50
C TYR A 175 -8.08 2.57 -18.50
N ALA A 176 -8.65 3.75 -18.23
CA ALA A 176 -9.71 3.94 -17.25
C ALA A 176 -10.73 5.00 -17.72
N PRO A 177 -11.60 4.70 -18.70
CA PRO A 177 -12.47 5.69 -19.33
C PRO A 177 -13.49 6.33 -18.37
N HIS A 178 -13.77 5.70 -17.22
CA HIS A 178 -14.65 6.21 -16.18
C HIS A 178 -13.98 7.21 -15.23
N ILE A 179 -12.66 7.25 -15.16
CA ILE A 179 -11.93 8.12 -14.22
C ILE A 179 -11.84 9.55 -14.77
N ASN A 180 -12.26 10.51 -13.95
CA ASN A 180 -12.27 11.94 -14.33
C ASN A 180 -11.60 12.86 -13.28
N CYS A 181 -10.98 12.29 -12.24
CA CYS A 181 -10.34 13.07 -11.18
C CYS A 181 -9.03 12.43 -10.70
N PHE A 182 -8.14 13.25 -10.13
CA PHE A 182 -6.91 12.72 -9.54
C PHE A 182 -7.14 12.14 -8.14
N HIS A 183 -8.00 12.80 -7.37
CA HIS A 183 -8.38 12.40 -6.02
C HIS A 183 -9.78 12.97 -5.69
N SER A 184 -10.58 12.24 -4.94
CA SER A 184 -11.96 12.57 -4.52
C SER A 184 -12.01 13.78 -3.58
N ARG A 185 -11.06 13.84 -2.64
CA ARG A 185 -10.83 15.03 -1.80
C ARG A 185 -10.28 16.20 -2.63
N TRP A 186 -11.11 17.24 -2.77
CA TRP A 186 -10.79 18.50 -3.49
C TRP A 186 -9.39 19.06 -3.21
N LYS A 187 -9.01 19.22 -1.94
CA LYS A 187 -7.70 19.79 -1.56
C LYS A 187 -6.53 18.96 -2.11
N MET A 188 -6.66 17.64 -2.09
CA MET A 188 -5.64 16.73 -2.63
C MET A 188 -5.62 16.77 -4.16
N ASN A 189 -6.79 16.81 -4.81
CA ASN A 189 -6.87 16.96 -6.26
C ASN A 189 -6.21 18.25 -6.76
N LEU A 190 -6.41 19.37 -6.06
CA LEU A 190 -5.72 20.62 -6.35
C LEU A 190 -4.20 20.49 -6.18
N ALA A 191 -3.75 19.94 -5.04
CA ALA A 191 -2.33 19.77 -4.77
C ALA A 191 -1.64 18.91 -5.84
N LEU A 192 -2.28 17.79 -6.25
CA LEU A 192 -1.79 16.92 -7.32
C LEU A 192 -1.70 17.65 -8.66
N ARG A 193 -2.68 18.49 -9.00
CA ARG A 193 -2.64 19.32 -10.22
C ARG A 193 -1.56 20.40 -10.17
N GLN A 194 -1.29 20.95 -8.99
CA GLN A 194 -0.31 22.01 -8.80
C GLN A 194 1.13 21.51 -8.96
N ILE A 195 1.46 20.36 -8.37
CA ILE A 195 2.80 19.78 -8.45
C ILE A 195 3.02 18.95 -9.72
N GLY A 196 1.99 18.26 -10.22
CA GLY A 196 2.11 17.33 -11.33
C GLY A 196 2.79 15.99 -10.98
N TYR A 197 3.04 15.16 -11.98
CA TYR A 197 3.71 13.85 -11.83
C TYR A 197 5.14 13.93 -12.35
N HIS A 198 6.12 13.82 -11.45
CA HIS A 198 7.54 13.99 -11.76
C HIS A 198 8.40 12.96 -11.03
N CYS A 199 9.68 12.87 -11.43
CA CYS A 199 10.64 12.02 -10.74
C CYS A 199 10.98 12.53 -9.33
N LYS A 200 11.50 11.64 -8.49
CA LYS A 200 11.84 11.91 -7.08
C LYS A 200 12.69 13.17 -6.90
N ASP A 201 13.72 13.35 -7.72
CA ASP A 201 14.66 14.47 -7.58
C ASP A 201 14.03 15.82 -7.91
N TYR A 202 13.08 15.84 -8.86
CA TYR A 202 12.29 17.03 -9.11
C TYR A 202 11.42 17.37 -7.90
N VAL A 203 10.69 16.38 -7.35
CA VAL A 203 9.79 16.58 -6.21
C VAL A 203 10.55 17.06 -4.97
N LYS A 204 11.74 16.52 -4.71
CA LYS A 204 12.62 16.99 -3.62
C LYS A 204 12.97 18.48 -3.76
N LYS A 205 13.41 18.89 -4.96
CA LYS A 205 13.73 20.30 -5.26
C LYS A 205 12.51 21.20 -5.14
N TYR A 206 11.35 20.73 -5.61
CA TYR A 206 10.09 21.45 -5.50
C TYR A 206 9.73 21.76 -4.04
N LEU A 207 9.87 20.78 -3.14
CA LEU A 207 9.61 20.93 -1.70
C LEU A 207 10.66 21.77 -0.96
N GLU A 208 11.86 21.92 -1.50
CA GLU A 208 12.87 22.84 -0.98
C GLU A 208 12.54 24.30 -1.35
N SER A 209 12.03 24.54 -2.56
CA SER A 209 11.71 25.89 -3.02
C SER A 209 10.34 26.41 -2.54
N ASN A 210 9.47 25.52 -2.03
CA ASN A 210 8.11 25.85 -1.59
C ASN A 210 7.90 25.49 -0.12
N HIS A 211 8.60 26.18 0.79
CA HIS A 211 8.58 25.90 2.23
C HIS A 211 7.18 25.88 2.88
N ASN A 212 6.20 26.56 2.30
CA ASN A 212 4.82 26.61 2.79
C ASN A 212 4.00 25.32 2.53
N LEU A 213 4.58 24.34 1.82
CA LEU A 213 3.95 23.05 1.50
C LEU A 213 4.51 21.88 2.35
N ARG A 214 5.39 22.17 3.32
CA ARG A 214 5.93 21.19 4.27
C ARG A 214 5.06 21.06 5.51
#